data_AF-A0A386PPK1-F1
#
_entry.id   AF-A0A386PPK1-F1
#
_cell.length_a   1.000
_cell.length_b   1.000
_cell.length_c   1.000
_cell.angle_alpha   90.00
_cell.angle_beta   90.00
_cell.angle_gamma   90.00
#
_symmetry.space_group_name_H-M   'P 1'
#
loop_
_entity.id
_entity.type
_entity.pdbx_description
1 polymer ?
#
loop_
_entity_poly.entity_id
_entity_poly.type
_entity_poly.pdbx_seq_one_letter_code
_entity_poly.pdbx_strand_id
1 'polypeptide(L)'
;MNKINICTLLLLFSMFVMSCSLVKDSDKEDDGTEVSQEGSDIQSDAGDEAGQLKKAVTKLTTEEVNRLKAFVASAASYETKVNSIYKDYIAASNNIKTYAGYDDKESPSDENWKAALARLNKDGDLVNRFRELEEKMNSYAPQSLTNAISRLEEKLKEATATKSYKPSDAREAGQCYLDAIDAATGTYIDSFISVVSRFSSSEFIDASKELATATRDFSRGLNLYAIDSITYAVSGIVNEDKGDIDEAKRDAKATSKTKEGQVLSDAIDKLNAVFKAVKP
;
A
#
# COMPACT_ATOMS: atom_id res chain seq x y z
N MET A 1 -30.00 34.38 -5.63
CA MET A 1 -30.74 33.64 -4.59
C MET A 1 -31.59 32.59 -5.28
N ASN A 2 -31.27 31.31 -5.07
CA ASN A 2 -32.25 30.23 -4.93
C ASN A 2 -31.55 29.07 -4.23
N LYS A 3 -31.90 28.91 -2.96
CA LYS A 3 -31.60 27.77 -2.10
C LYS A 3 -32.55 26.65 -2.53
N ILE A 4 -32.04 25.47 -2.85
CA ILE A 4 -32.66 24.14 -2.67
C ILE A 4 -31.63 23.10 -3.13
N ASN A 5 -31.54 21.99 -2.38
CA ASN A 5 -30.71 20.78 -2.59
C ASN A 5 -29.27 20.74 -2.07
N ILE A 6 -29.06 21.24 -0.84
CA ILE A 6 -27.93 20.83 0.02
C ILE A 6 -28.27 19.61 0.92
N CYS A 7 -29.51 19.11 0.90
CA CYS A 7 -29.97 18.06 1.81
C CYS A 7 -29.90 16.62 1.26
N THR A 8 -29.43 16.41 0.02
CA THR A 8 -29.36 15.05 -0.57
C THR A 8 -27.96 14.44 -0.53
N LEU A 9 -26.94 15.21 -0.12
CA LEU A 9 -25.54 14.76 -0.08
C LEU A 9 -25.12 14.16 1.29
N LEU A 10 -26.02 14.10 2.27
CA LEU A 10 -25.75 13.68 3.66
C LEU A 10 -26.39 12.33 4.04
N LEU A 11 -26.89 11.55 3.08
CA LEU A 11 -27.61 10.28 3.32
C LEU A 11 -26.89 9.03 2.76
N LEU A 12 -25.56 9.07 2.61
CA LEU A 12 -24.75 7.89 2.24
C LEU A 12 -23.60 7.61 3.22
N PHE A 13 -23.74 8.02 4.48
CA PHE A 13 -22.72 7.80 5.53
C PHE A 13 -23.23 7.11 6.80
N SER A 14 -24.29 6.31 6.70
CA SER A 14 -24.76 5.51 7.83
C SER A 14 -25.27 4.16 7.36
N MET A 15 -24.42 3.13 7.49
CA MET A 15 -24.83 1.80 7.95
C MET A 15 -23.61 0.89 8.11
N PHE A 16 -23.55 0.21 9.27
CA PHE A 16 -22.64 -0.84 9.73
C PHE A 16 -21.37 -0.46 10.50
N VAL A 17 -21.56 0.06 11.72
CA VAL A 17 -20.79 -0.38 12.90
C VAL A 17 -21.75 -0.55 14.09
N MET A 18 -21.86 -1.77 14.61
CA MET A 18 -22.36 -2.25 15.93
C MET A 18 -22.98 -3.63 15.71
N SER A 19 -22.77 -4.71 16.48
CA SER A 19 -22.09 -5.03 17.76
C SER A 19 -21.95 -6.58 17.77
N CYS A 20 -21.32 -7.34 18.67
CA CYS A 20 -21.14 -7.25 20.10
C CYS A 20 -19.92 -8.12 20.51
N SER A 21 -19.19 -7.61 21.48
CA SER A 21 -18.39 -8.35 22.46
C SER A 21 -19.22 -9.36 23.26
N LEU A 22 -18.63 -10.51 23.58
CA LEU A 22 -19.01 -11.36 24.70
C LEU A 22 -17.74 -11.91 25.37
N VAL A 23 -17.25 -11.13 26.33
CA VAL A 23 -16.42 -11.60 27.45
C VAL A 23 -17.37 -12.29 28.42
N LYS A 24 -17.00 -13.49 28.87
CA LYS A 24 -17.47 -14.07 30.13
C LYS A 24 -16.27 -14.57 30.88
N ASP A 25 -15.99 -13.87 31.97
CA ASP A 25 -15.14 -14.32 33.07
C ASP A 25 -15.85 -15.39 33.91
N SER A 26 -15.02 -16.01 34.76
CA SER A 26 -15.24 -16.29 36.19
C SER A 26 -15.74 -17.69 36.61
N ASP A 27 -14.82 -18.34 37.34
CA ASP A 27 -14.97 -18.97 38.66
C ASP A 27 -15.14 -20.49 38.79
N LYS A 28 -14.12 -21.11 39.41
CA LYS A 28 -14.08 -21.79 40.74
C LYS A 28 -13.00 -22.88 40.71
N GLU A 29 -11.90 -22.77 41.46
CA GLU A 29 -11.68 -23.00 42.91
C GLU A 29 -11.85 -24.46 43.39
N ASP A 30 -10.96 -24.80 44.34
CA ASP A 30 -10.93 -25.94 45.27
C ASP A 30 -10.30 -27.25 44.76
N ASP A 31 -9.48 -28.01 45.51
CA ASP A 31 -9.01 -27.97 46.89
C ASP A 31 -7.80 -28.94 46.99
N GLY A 32 -7.00 -28.85 48.05
CA GLY A 32 -6.44 -30.06 48.67
C GLY A 32 -4.92 -30.18 48.80
N THR A 33 -4.37 -29.61 49.89
CA THR A 33 -3.54 -30.27 50.95
C THR A 33 -2.52 -31.37 50.56
N GLU A 34 -1.32 -31.53 51.11
CA GLU A 34 -0.64 -31.07 52.34
C GLU A 34 0.81 -31.64 52.33
N VAL A 35 1.62 -31.19 53.29
CA VAL A 35 2.78 -31.84 53.93
C VAL A 35 4.18 -31.33 53.59
N SER A 36 4.79 -30.81 54.66
CA SER A 36 6.09 -30.19 54.88
C SER A 36 7.25 -31.19 55.09
N GLN A 37 8.44 -30.62 55.38
CA GLN A 37 9.70 -31.20 55.87
C GLN A 37 10.63 -31.81 54.79
N GLU A 38 11.95 -31.55 54.74
CA GLU A 38 12.89 -31.01 55.73
C GLU A 38 14.23 -30.66 55.03
N GLY A 39 14.93 -29.65 55.58
CA GLY A 39 16.39 -29.44 55.64
C GLY A 39 17.33 -29.84 54.49
N SER A 40 18.06 -28.85 53.97
CA SER A 40 19.49 -28.98 53.67
C SER A 40 20.11 -27.61 53.38
N ASP A 41 20.90 -27.12 54.31
CA ASP A 41 21.84 -26.03 54.13
C ASP A 41 22.88 -26.39 53.05
N ILE A 42 22.85 -25.72 51.91
CA ILE A 42 24.04 -25.56 51.07
C ILE A 42 24.16 -24.10 50.67
N GLN A 43 25.06 -23.43 51.38
CA GLN A 43 25.70 -22.20 50.99
C GLN A 43 26.63 -22.51 49.82
N SER A 44 26.30 -22.04 48.61
CA SER A 44 27.27 -21.85 47.53
C SER A 44 26.99 -20.53 46.84
N ASP A 45 27.76 -19.54 47.26
CA ASP A 45 28.05 -18.32 46.53
C ASP A 45 28.84 -18.69 45.27
N ALA A 46 28.19 -18.53 44.12
CA ALA A 46 28.84 -18.43 42.82
C ALA A 46 27.86 -17.73 41.88
N GLY A 47 28.13 -16.46 41.63
CA GLY A 47 27.58 -15.78 40.48
C GLY A 47 27.92 -16.55 39.21
N ASP A 48 26.99 -16.56 38.28
CA ASP A 48 27.30 -16.01 36.98
C ASP A 48 26.01 -15.54 36.34
N GLU A 49 26.06 -14.29 35.93
CA GLU A 49 25.07 -13.60 35.14
C GLU A 49 24.59 -14.53 34.02
N ALA A 50 23.28 -14.68 33.91
CA ALA A 50 22.65 -15.22 32.73
C ALA A 50 23.05 -14.32 31.55
N GLY A 51 24.19 -14.64 30.94
CA GLY A 51 24.67 -14.03 29.72
C GLY A 51 23.62 -14.26 28.67
N GLN A 52 22.76 -13.25 28.48
CA GLN A 52 22.02 -13.10 27.23
C GLN A 52 23.08 -13.12 26.15
N LEU A 53 23.23 -14.25 25.48
CA LEU A 53 23.92 -14.35 24.20
C LEU A 53 23.27 -13.29 23.32
N LYS A 54 23.87 -12.10 23.26
CA LYS A 54 23.49 -11.06 22.31
C LYS A 54 23.63 -11.70 20.94
N LYS A 55 22.49 -12.11 20.37
CA LYS A 55 22.42 -12.67 19.02
C LYS A 55 23.22 -11.73 18.13
N ALA A 56 24.30 -12.23 17.53
CA ALA A 56 25.15 -11.43 16.67
C ALA A 56 24.27 -10.84 15.56
N VAL A 57 24.23 -9.52 15.46
CA VAL A 57 23.44 -8.82 14.45
C VAL A 57 24.16 -8.98 13.12
N THR A 58 23.57 -9.72 12.18
CA THR A 58 24.13 -9.84 10.83
C THR A 58 24.02 -8.51 10.11
N LYS A 59 25.18 -7.95 9.77
CA LYS A 59 25.30 -6.69 9.02
C LYS A 59 25.00 -6.88 7.54
N LEU A 60 24.42 -5.86 6.94
CA LEU A 60 24.38 -5.68 5.50
C LEU A 60 25.80 -5.47 4.97
N THR A 61 26.00 -5.84 3.73
CA THR A 61 27.20 -5.55 2.95
C THR A 61 27.08 -4.20 2.25
N THR A 62 28.22 -3.59 1.92
CA THR A 62 28.26 -2.37 1.09
C THR A 62 27.56 -2.57 -0.26
N GLU A 63 27.70 -3.76 -0.86
CA GLU A 63 27.06 -4.16 -2.12
C GLU A 63 25.53 -4.11 -2.02
N GLU A 64 24.96 -4.62 -0.93
CA GLU A 64 23.51 -4.61 -0.70
C GLU A 64 22.96 -3.20 -0.49
N VAL A 65 23.67 -2.37 0.28
CA VAL A 65 23.31 -0.95 0.45
C VAL A 65 23.37 -0.23 -0.90
N ASN A 66 24.38 -0.51 -1.73
CA ASN A 66 24.49 0.08 -3.07
C ASN A 66 23.37 -0.38 -4.02
N ARG A 67 22.94 -1.65 -3.93
CA ARG A 67 21.77 -2.13 -4.70
C ARG A 67 20.49 -1.42 -4.30
N LEU A 68 20.30 -1.16 -3.00
CA LEU A 68 19.15 -0.40 -2.53
C LEU A 68 19.20 1.06 -2.99
N LYS A 69 20.38 1.70 -3.00
CA LYS A 69 20.61 3.03 -3.62
C LYS A 69 20.26 3.05 -5.10
N ALA A 70 20.72 2.04 -5.85
CA ALA A 70 20.43 1.94 -7.27
C ALA A 70 18.92 1.81 -7.54
N PHE A 71 18.22 1.02 -6.73
CA PHE A 71 16.75 0.91 -6.79
C PHE A 71 16.05 2.25 -6.55
N VAL A 72 16.41 2.98 -5.49
CA VAL A 72 15.85 4.32 -5.20
C VAL A 72 16.10 5.27 -6.37
N ALA A 73 17.30 5.27 -6.94
CA ALA A 73 17.64 6.11 -8.08
C ALA A 73 16.82 5.76 -9.33
N SER A 74 16.63 4.47 -9.65
CA SER A 74 15.80 4.07 -10.80
C SER A 74 14.33 4.48 -10.62
N ALA A 75 13.82 4.34 -9.39
CA ALA A 75 12.44 4.64 -9.05
C ALA A 75 12.18 6.12 -8.73
N ALA A 76 13.17 7.01 -8.91
CA ALA A 76 13.03 8.43 -8.59
C ALA A 76 11.84 9.08 -9.32
N SER A 77 10.93 9.74 -8.59
CA SER A 77 9.69 10.35 -9.13
C SER A 77 8.64 9.36 -9.65
N TYR A 78 8.74 8.07 -9.29
CA TYR A 78 7.73 7.07 -9.65
C TYR A 78 6.37 7.40 -9.00
N GLU A 79 6.37 7.74 -7.71
CA GLU A 79 5.19 8.18 -6.96
C GLU A 79 4.53 9.41 -7.58
N THR A 80 5.32 10.41 -7.98
CA THR A 80 4.84 11.61 -8.67
C THR A 80 4.11 11.27 -9.97
N LYS A 81 4.63 10.31 -10.75
CA LYS A 81 3.98 9.85 -11.99
C LYS A 81 2.69 9.10 -11.70
N VAL A 82 2.67 8.17 -10.75
CA VAL A 82 1.44 7.45 -10.33
C VAL A 82 0.37 8.46 -9.90
N ASN A 83 0.74 9.41 -9.04
CA ASN A 83 -0.16 10.45 -8.54
C ASN A 83 -0.71 11.33 -9.65
N SER A 84 0.11 11.70 -10.64
CA SER A 84 -0.36 12.50 -11.77
C SER A 84 -1.33 11.73 -12.65
N ILE A 85 -1.06 10.46 -12.96
CA ILE A 85 -2.01 9.61 -13.72
C ILE A 85 -3.34 9.54 -12.97
N TYR A 86 -3.31 9.28 -11.67
CA TYR A 86 -4.55 9.22 -10.89
C TYR A 86 -5.33 10.54 -10.94
N LYS A 87 -4.66 11.66 -10.64
CA LYS A 87 -5.28 12.99 -10.59
C LYS A 87 -5.91 13.38 -11.92
N ASP A 88 -5.26 13.04 -13.04
CA ASP A 88 -5.69 13.45 -14.37
C ASP A 88 -6.90 12.66 -14.91
N TYR A 89 -7.14 11.44 -14.39
CA TYR A 89 -8.11 10.49 -14.95
C TYR A 89 -9.17 9.98 -13.97
N ILE A 90 -9.00 10.15 -12.65
CA ILE A 90 -9.95 9.63 -11.67
C ILE A 90 -11.37 10.20 -11.86
N ALA A 91 -11.50 11.47 -12.24
CA ALA A 91 -12.79 12.08 -12.52
C ALA A 91 -13.52 11.40 -13.69
N ALA A 92 -12.79 11.00 -14.73
CA ALA A 92 -13.38 10.27 -15.85
C ALA A 92 -13.86 8.87 -15.40
N SER A 93 -13.04 8.14 -14.66
CA SER A 93 -13.46 6.85 -14.10
C SER A 93 -14.68 6.96 -13.19
N ASN A 94 -14.74 8.00 -12.35
CA ASN A 94 -15.89 8.25 -11.48
C ASN A 94 -17.15 8.58 -12.28
N ASN A 95 -17.04 9.40 -13.33
CA ASN A 95 -18.17 9.69 -14.22
C ASN A 95 -18.70 8.44 -14.90
N ILE A 96 -17.82 7.55 -15.37
CA ILE A 96 -18.24 6.25 -15.90
C ILE A 96 -18.98 5.46 -14.82
N LYS A 97 -18.40 5.30 -13.63
CA LYS A 97 -19.01 4.56 -12.53
C LYS A 97 -20.39 5.11 -12.13
N THR A 98 -20.58 6.43 -12.17
CA THR A 98 -21.82 7.09 -11.79
C THR A 98 -22.88 7.05 -12.88
N TYR A 99 -22.50 7.21 -14.15
CA TYR A 99 -23.45 7.50 -15.24
C TYR A 99 -23.61 6.37 -16.26
N ALA A 100 -22.67 5.43 -16.34
CA ALA A 100 -22.84 4.23 -17.16
C ALA A 100 -23.81 3.29 -16.41
N GLY A 101 -25.10 3.40 -16.75
CA GLY A 101 -26.18 2.64 -16.13
C GLY A 101 -25.96 1.12 -16.14
N TYR A 102 -26.66 0.43 -15.25
CA TYR A 102 -26.68 -1.03 -15.21
C TYR A 102 -27.65 -1.64 -16.24
N ASP A 103 -28.63 -0.86 -16.68
CA ASP A 103 -29.48 -1.19 -17.81
C ASP A 103 -28.85 -0.56 -19.07
N ASP A 104 -28.64 -1.35 -20.13
CA ASP A 104 -28.08 -0.90 -21.43
C ASP A 104 -29.04 0.01 -22.23
N LYS A 105 -29.90 0.76 -21.54
CA LYS A 105 -30.87 1.69 -22.15
C LYS A 105 -30.25 3.07 -22.23
N GLU A 106 -30.46 3.74 -23.35
CA GLU A 106 -29.99 5.11 -23.52
C GLU A 106 -30.68 6.06 -22.54
N SER A 107 -29.88 6.90 -21.89
CA SER A 107 -30.29 7.85 -20.86
C SER A 107 -29.65 9.22 -21.15
N PRO A 108 -30.25 10.36 -20.76
CA PRO A 108 -29.60 11.67 -20.84
C PRO A 108 -28.23 11.74 -20.13
N SER A 109 -27.97 10.83 -19.18
CA SER A 109 -26.66 10.67 -18.54
C SER A 109 -25.58 10.06 -19.43
N ASP A 110 -25.92 9.62 -20.64
CA ASP A 110 -25.01 8.92 -21.55
C ASP A 110 -23.88 9.80 -22.08
N GLU A 111 -24.15 11.08 -22.28
CA GLU A 111 -23.13 12.03 -22.73
C GLU A 111 -21.97 12.13 -21.72
N ASN A 112 -22.28 12.03 -20.43
CA ASN A 112 -21.29 12.15 -19.36
C ASN A 112 -20.29 10.99 -19.35
N TRP A 113 -20.77 9.75 -19.42
CA TRP A 113 -19.87 8.59 -19.40
C TRP A 113 -19.19 8.36 -20.76
N LYS A 114 -19.84 8.68 -21.88
CA LYS A 114 -19.22 8.61 -23.22
C LYS A 114 -18.05 9.60 -23.34
N ALA A 115 -18.23 10.84 -22.87
CA ALA A 115 -17.15 11.83 -22.83
C ALA A 115 -16.01 11.40 -21.88
N ALA A 116 -16.35 10.80 -20.74
CA ALA A 116 -15.36 10.25 -19.81
C ALA A 116 -14.58 9.06 -20.40
N LEU A 117 -15.24 8.15 -21.12
CA LEU A 117 -14.58 7.06 -21.84
C LEU A 117 -13.66 7.60 -22.94
N ALA A 118 -14.12 8.60 -23.70
CA ALA A 118 -13.28 9.27 -24.68
C ALA A 118 -12.04 9.92 -24.05
N ARG A 119 -12.17 10.47 -22.82
CA ARG A 119 -11.03 10.99 -22.05
C ARG A 119 -10.04 9.89 -21.68
N LEU A 120 -10.50 8.74 -21.16
CA LEU A 120 -9.62 7.61 -20.83
C LEU A 120 -8.89 7.06 -22.08
N ASN A 121 -9.56 7.03 -23.23
CA ASN A 121 -9.01 6.47 -24.48
C ASN A 121 -8.27 7.49 -25.36
N LYS A 122 -8.17 8.76 -24.93
CA LYS A 122 -7.66 9.83 -25.78
C LYS A 122 -6.22 9.56 -26.22
N ASP A 123 -6.02 9.35 -27.52
CA ASP A 123 -4.73 9.20 -28.20
C ASP A 123 -3.78 8.15 -27.58
N GLY A 124 -4.34 7.19 -26.81
CA GLY A 124 -3.55 6.22 -26.05
C GLY A 124 -2.74 6.80 -24.88
N ASP A 125 -2.91 8.09 -24.54
CA ASP A 125 -2.11 8.82 -23.56
C ASP A 125 -2.09 8.12 -22.20
N LEU A 126 -3.25 7.69 -21.69
CA LEU A 126 -3.35 6.99 -20.42
C LEU A 126 -2.49 5.72 -20.38
N VAL A 127 -2.59 4.88 -21.42
CA VAL A 127 -1.84 3.61 -21.52
C VAL A 127 -0.35 3.90 -21.61
N ASN A 128 0.06 4.87 -22.43
CA ASN A 128 1.46 5.25 -22.60
C ASN A 128 2.09 5.71 -21.27
N ARG A 129 1.37 6.49 -20.47
CA ARG A 129 1.86 6.94 -19.16
C ARG A 129 2.06 5.80 -18.17
N PHE A 130 1.24 4.74 -18.24
CA PHE A 130 1.50 3.52 -17.47
C PHE A 130 2.69 2.73 -18.02
N ARG A 131 2.88 2.67 -19.34
CA ARG A 131 4.07 2.03 -19.94
C ARG A 131 5.35 2.74 -19.53
N GLU A 132 5.35 4.07 -19.39
CA GLU A 132 6.49 4.80 -18.83
C GLU A 132 6.82 4.37 -17.38
N LEU A 133 5.82 4.03 -16.56
CA LEU A 133 6.04 3.50 -15.22
C LEU A 133 6.68 2.11 -15.27
N GLU A 134 6.18 1.24 -16.15
CA GLU A 134 6.74 -0.10 -16.39
C GLU A 134 8.20 -0.02 -16.84
N GLU A 135 8.51 0.81 -17.84
CA GLU A 135 9.87 1.04 -18.35
C GLU A 135 10.80 1.57 -17.25
N LYS A 136 10.30 2.48 -16.40
CA LYS A 136 11.08 3.05 -15.30
C LYS A 136 11.48 2.01 -14.26
N MET A 137 10.61 1.04 -14.01
CA MET A 137 10.88 -0.07 -13.11
C MET A 137 11.72 -1.17 -13.77
N ASN A 138 11.76 -1.21 -15.11
CA ASN A 138 12.60 -2.07 -15.94
C ASN A 138 12.71 -3.51 -15.38
N SER A 139 13.92 -3.94 -14.99
CA SER A 139 14.22 -5.28 -14.45
C SER A 139 13.50 -5.61 -13.14
N TYR A 140 12.86 -4.63 -12.51
CA TYR A 140 12.12 -4.79 -11.27
C TYR A 140 10.61 -4.83 -11.48
N ALA A 141 10.10 -4.47 -12.67
CA ALA A 141 8.67 -4.41 -12.93
C ALA A 141 8.06 -5.84 -12.86
N PRO A 142 7.13 -6.12 -11.93
CA PRO A 142 6.45 -7.39 -11.89
C PRO A 142 5.46 -7.50 -13.04
N GLN A 143 5.24 -8.74 -13.49
CA GLN A 143 4.28 -9.06 -14.56
C GLN A 143 2.85 -8.57 -14.28
N SER A 144 2.51 -8.36 -13.00
CA SER A 144 1.20 -7.83 -12.58
C SER A 144 0.88 -6.47 -13.22
N LEU A 145 1.84 -5.55 -13.30
CA LEU A 145 1.64 -4.26 -13.96
C LEU A 145 1.46 -4.40 -15.46
N THR A 146 2.33 -5.17 -16.12
CA THR A 146 2.21 -5.47 -17.55
C THR A 146 0.83 -6.01 -17.91
N ASN A 147 0.33 -6.94 -17.09
CA ASN A 147 -0.98 -7.56 -17.28
C ASN A 147 -2.11 -6.55 -17.08
N ALA A 148 -2.05 -5.72 -16.03
CA ALA A 148 -3.05 -4.69 -15.78
C ALA A 148 -3.11 -3.65 -16.91
N ILE A 149 -1.96 -3.20 -17.42
CA ILE A 149 -1.88 -2.26 -18.55
C ILE A 149 -2.48 -2.88 -19.81
N SER A 150 -2.13 -4.13 -20.10
CA SER A 150 -2.62 -4.83 -21.30
C SER A 150 -4.14 -5.02 -21.25
N ARG A 151 -4.68 -5.35 -20.07
CA ARG A 151 -6.13 -5.45 -19.86
C ARG A 151 -6.83 -4.10 -19.98
N LEU A 152 -6.25 -3.03 -19.44
CA LEU A 152 -6.76 -1.67 -19.62
C LEU A 152 -6.83 -1.29 -21.11
N GLU A 153 -5.75 -1.53 -21.85
CA GLU A 153 -5.67 -1.23 -23.28
C GLU A 153 -6.71 -2.01 -24.09
N GLU A 154 -6.87 -3.31 -23.81
CA GLU A 154 -7.88 -4.16 -24.41
C GLU A 154 -9.30 -3.62 -24.14
N LYS A 155 -9.63 -3.34 -22.87
CA LYS A 155 -10.98 -2.88 -22.50
C LYS A 155 -11.31 -1.49 -23.02
N LEU A 156 -10.34 -0.59 -23.14
CA LEU A 156 -10.53 0.70 -23.82
C LEU A 156 -10.82 0.52 -25.31
N LYS A 157 -10.13 -0.41 -25.99
CA LYS A 157 -10.41 -0.74 -27.40
C LYS A 157 -11.80 -1.34 -27.56
N GLU A 158 -12.17 -2.31 -26.73
CA GLU A 158 -13.51 -2.93 -26.78
C GLU A 158 -14.62 -1.89 -26.57
N ALA A 159 -14.50 -1.07 -25.53
CA ALA A 159 -15.50 -0.06 -25.17
C ALA A 159 -15.68 1.04 -26.24
N THR A 160 -14.70 1.21 -27.14
CA THR A 160 -14.73 2.22 -28.20
C THR A 160 -14.90 1.64 -29.62
N ALA A 161 -14.85 0.31 -29.79
CA ALA A 161 -14.97 -0.35 -31.09
C ALA A 161 -16.41 -0.41 -31.64
N THR A 162 -17.42 -0.31 -30.78
CA THR A 162 -18.82 -0.45 -31.17
C THR A 162 -19.42 0.89 -31.61
N LYS A 163 -20.19 0.89 -32.72
CA LYS A 163 -20.99 2.07 -33.15
C LYS A 163 -22.06 2.47 -32.12
N SER A 164 -22.36 1.59 -31.18
CA SER A 164 -23.28 1.78 -30.07
C SER A 164 -22.52 1.43 -28.79
N TYR A 165 -21.89 2.43 -28.18
CA TYR A 165 -21.18 2.28 -26.90
C TYR A 165 -22.06 1.52 -25.90
N LYS A 166 -21.48 0.54 -25.19
CA LYS A 166 -22.17 -0.17 -24.12
C LYS A 166 -21.74 0.35 -22.74
N PRO A 167 -22.69 0.67 -21.84
CA PRO A 167 -22.37 1.05 -20.47
C PRO A 167 -21.53 -0.01 -19.72
N SER A 168 -21.77 -1.31 -19.95
CA SER A 168 -20.98 -2.40 -19.37
C SER A 168 -19.49 -2.29 -19.70
N ASP A 169 -19.18 -2.09 -20.98
CA ASP A 169 -17.81 -2.09 -21.48
C ASP A 169 -17.06 -0.84 -20.96
N ALA A 170 -17.77 0.29 -20.88
CA ALA A 170 -17.23 1.48 -20.23
C ALA A 170 -16.91 1.25 -18.76
N ARG A 171 -17.81 0.61 -18.00
CA ARG A 171 -17.57 0.27 -16.58
C ARG A 171 -16.37 -0.64 -16.42
N GLU A 172 -16.21 -1.64 -17.28
CA GLU A 172 -15.03 -2.52 -17.28
C GLU A 172 -13.75 -1.74 -17.57
N ALA A 173 -13.74 -0.85 -18.56
CA ALA A 173 -12.58 -0.01 -18.86
C ALA A 173 -12.22 0.94 -17.69
N GLY A 174 -13.23 1.57 -17.08
CA GLY A 174 -13.05 2.39 -15.88
C GLY A 174 -12.47 1.60 -14.70
N GLN A 175 -12.94 0.36 -14.48
CA GLN A 175 -12.38 -0.51 -13.45
C GLN A 175 -10.94 -0.92 -13.77
N CYS A 176 -10.63 -1.28 -15.01
CA CYS A 176 -9.25 -1.65 -15.40
C CYS A 176 -8.26 -0.48 -15.20
N TYR A 177 -8.72 0.77 -15.31
CA TYR A 177 -7.90 1.93 -14.98
C TYR A 177 -7.56 1.97 -13.48
N LEU A 178 -8.55 1.73 -12.61
CA LEU A 178 -8.34 1.67 -11.16
C LEU A 178 -7.41 0.51 -10.79
N ASP A 179 -7.60 -0.65 -11.42
CA ASP A 179 -6.73 -1.83 -11.24
C ASP A 179 -5.29 -1.54 -11.69
N ALA A 180 -5.09 -0.76 -12.76
CA ALA A 180 -3.76 -0.36 -13.22
C ALA A 180 -3.07 0.60 -12.23
N ILE A 181 -3.79 1.52 -11.57
CA ILE A 181 -3.24 2.36 -10.49
C ILE A 181 -2.82 1.48 -9.29
N ASP A 182 -3.67 0.54 -8.90
CA ASP A 182 -3.37 -0.39 -7.80
C ASP A 182 -2.13 -1.24 -8.12
N ALA A 183 -2.08 -1.81 -9.33
CA ALA A 183 -0.93 -2.57 -9.82
C ALA A 183 0.37 -1.74 -9.89
N ALA A 184 0.27 -0.46 -10.28
CA ALA A 184 1.42 0.44 -10.29
C ALA A 184 1.94 0.71 -8.87
N THR A 185 1.05 0.87 -7.89
CA THR A 185 1.43 1.00 -6.47
C THR A 185 2.07 -0.29 -5.96
N GLY A 186 1.43 -1.44 -6.22
CA GLY A 186 1.95 -2.76 -5.88
C GLY A 186 3.33 -3.05 -6.49
N THR A 187 3.57 -2.56 -7.70
CA THR A 187 4.86 -2.71 -8.39
C THR A 187 6.03 -2.16 -7.59
N TYR A 188 5.93 -0.92 -7.09
CA TYR A 188 7.02 -0.35 -6.28
C TYR A 188 7.30 -1.23 -5.05
N ILE A 189 6.24 -1.68 -4.38
CA ILE A 189 6.31 -2.52 -3.18
C ILE A 189 6.98 -3.86 -3.50
N ASP A 190 6.55 -4.53 -4.56
CA ASP A 190 7.06 -5.83 -5.00
C ASP A 190 8.53 -5.73 -5.44
N SER A 191 8.88 -4.68 -6.19
CA SER A 191 10.24 -4.39 -6.62
C SER A 191 11.17 -4.16 -5.42
N PHE A 192 10.75 -3.37 -4.43
CA PHE A 192 11.50 -3.16 -3.19
C PHE A 192 11.77 -4.49 -2.47
N ILE A 193 10.72 -5.31 -2.30
CA ILE A 193 10.86 -6.64 -1.68
C ILE A 193 11.79 -7.56 -2.46
N SER A 194 11.69 -7.55 -3.80
CA SER A 194 12.57 -8.34 -4.67
C SER A 194 14.04 -7.99 -4.43
N VAL A 195 14.36 -6.69 -4.34
CA VAL A 195 15.72 -6.21 -4.05
C VAL A 195 16.23 -6.72 -2.71
N VAL A 196 15.47 -6.51 -1.63
CA VAL A 196 15.95 -6.79 -0.27
C VAL A 196 15.89 -8.27 0.13
N SER A 197 15.06 -9.08 -0.55
CA SER A 197 14.81 -10.49 -0.20
C SER A 197 16.05 -11.39 -0.16
N ARG A 198 17.15 -10.96 -0.80
CA ARG A 198 18.41 -11.70 -0.89
C ARG A 198 19.51 -11.14 -0.01
N PHE A 199 19.18 -10.19 0.88
CA PHE A 199 20.18 -9.56 1.72
C PHE A 199 20.63 -10.50 2.86
N SER A 200 21.81 -10.25 3.41
CA SER A 200 22.39 -11.04 4.50
C SER A 200 21.62 -10.91 5.81
N SER A 201 21.02 -9.74 6.08
CA SER A 201 20.38 -9.42 7.35
C SER A 201 18.91 -9.84 7.37
N SER A 202 18.60 -10.94 8.06
CA SER A 202 17.23 -11.42 8.26
C SER A 202 16.33 -10.37 8.89
N GLU A 203 16.85 -9.63 9.88
CA GLU A 203 16.13 -8.59 10.60
C GLU A 203 15.70 -7.45 9.66
N PHE A 204 16.57 -7.06 8.71
CA PHE A 204 16.24 -6.05 7.70
C PHE A 204 15.24 -6.57 6.66
N ILE A 205 15.37 -7.83 6.25
CA ILE A 205 14.41 -8.49 5.36
C ILE A 205 13.01 -8.49 5.99
N ASP A 206 12.90 -8.88 7.26
CA ASP A 206 11.62 -8.98 7.95
C ASP A 206 10.98 -7.60 8.18
N ALA A 207 11.77 -6.61 8.61
CA ALA A 207 11.29 -5.22 8.69
C ALA A 207 10.81 -4.68 7.33
N SER A 208 11.50 -5.06 6.24
CA SER A 208 11.10 -4.65 4.89
C SER A 208 9.77 -5.28 4.46
N LYS A 209 9.56 -6.57 4.78
CA LYS A 209 8.28 -7.27 4.53
C LYS A 209 7.14 -6.67 5.34
N GLU A 210 7.40 -6.27 6.58
CA GLU A 210 6.41 -5.58 7.42
C GLU A 210 6.03 -4.22 6.81
N LEU A 211 7.00 -3.42 6.37
CA LEU A 211 6.73 -2.17 5.66
C LEU A 211 5.89 -2.42 4.40
N ALA A 212 6.27 -3.39 3.57
CA ALA A 212 5.53 -3.73 2.35
C ALA A 212 4.09 -4.17 2.64
N THR A 213 3.89 -4.97 3.69
CA THR A 213 2.55 -5.43 4.10
C THR A 213 1.71 -4.26 4.59
N ALA A 214 2.26 -3.42 5.48
CA ALA A 214 1.58 -2.23 5.99
C ALA A 214 1.23 -1.26 4.87
N THR A 215 2.12 -1.09 3.88
CA THR A 215 1.89 -0.24 2.71
C THR A 215 0.73 -0.76 1.85
N ARG A 216 0.68 -2.07 1.57
CA ARG A 216 -0.44 -2.68 0.81
C ARG A 216 -1.77 -2.57 1.56
N ASP A 217 -1.74 -2.76 2.88
CA ASP A 217 -2.95 -2.60 3.70
C ASP A 217 -3.44 -1.16 3.68
N PHE A 218 -2.51 -0.19 3.77
CA PHE A 218 -2.81 1.24 3.74
C PHE A 218 -3.24 1.73 2.35
N SER A 219 -2.78 1.11 1.26
CA SER A 219 -3.14 1.48 -0.12
C SER A 219 -4.55 1.05 -0.54
N ARG A 220 -5.21 0.19 0.25
CA ARG A 220 -6.59 -0.26 -0.03
C ARG A 220 -7.53 0.92 -0.28
N GLY A 221 -8.38 0.77 -1.29
CA GLY A 221 -9.26 1.86 -1.73
C GLY A 221 -8.54 2.97 -2.51
N LEU A 222 -7.36 2.68 -3.07
CA LEU A 222 -6.53 3.62 -3.84
C LEU A 222 -6.06 4.83 -3.03
N ASN A 223 -5.65 4.58 -1.78
CA ASN A 223 -5.05 5.60 -0.95
C ASN A 223 -3.62 5.90 -1.43
N LEU A 224 -3.47 6.95 -2.23
CA LEU A 224 -2.21 7.31 -2.85
C LEU A 224 -1.11 7.75 -1.87
N TYR A 225 -1.46 8.16 -0.65
CA TYR A 225 -0.46 8.43 0.37
C TYR A 225 0.40 7.19 0.68
N ALA A 226 -0.07 5.98 0.34
CA ALA A 226 0.73 4.76 0.47
C ALA A 226 1.98 4.75 -0.43
N ILE A 227 1.86 5.16 -1.70
CA ILE A 227 3.02 5.19 -2.61
C ILE A 227 4.00 6.29 -2.21
N ASP A 228 3.49 7.45 -1.79
CA ASP A 228 4.31 8.54 -1.28
C ASP A 228 5.07 8.09 0.00
N SER A 229 4.35 7.50 0.95
CA SER A 229 4.94 7.02 2.21
C SER A 229 6.08 6.03 2.00
N ILE A 230 5.88 4.99 1.17
CA ILE A 230 6.93 3.98 0.98
C ILE A 230 8.13 4.53 0.19
N THR A 231 7.89 5.41 -0.79
CA THR A 231 8.98 5.98 -1.60
C THR A 231 9.86 6.92 -0.76
N TYR A 232 9.26 7.80 0.03
CA TYR A 232 9.99 8.64 0.99
C TYR A 232 10.66 7.81 2.08
N ALA A 233 10.00 6.77 2.61
CA ALA A 233 10.61 5.93 3.64
C ALA A 233 11.88 5.24 3.13
N VAL A 234 11.82 4.60 1.95
CA VAL A 234 12.97 3.89 1.38
C VAL A 234 14.07 4.89 0.97
N SER A 235 13.71 6.03 0.37
CA SER A 235 14.66 7.12 0.05
C SER A 235 15.37 7.63 1.31
N GLY A 236 14.61 8.00 2.33
CA GLY A 236 15.14 8.57 3.56
C GLY A 236 16.04 7.62 4.33
N ILE A 237 15.75 6.32 4.33
CA ILE A 237 16.61 5.31 4.97
C ILE A 237 17.95 5.25 4.25
N VAL A 238 17.92 5.18 2.92
CA VAL A 238 19.08 4.95 2.07
C VAL A 238 20.01 6.15 1.99
N ASN A 239 19.41 7.35 2.00
CA ASN A 239 20.12 8.63 1.97
C ASN A 239 20.41 9.17 3.39
N GLU A 240 19.97 8.46 4.43
CA GLU A 240 20.00 8.92 5.83
C GLU A 240 19.35 10.31 6.01
N ASP A 241 18.34 10.60 5.20
CA ASP A 241 17.60 11.87 5.21
C ASP A 241 16.41 11.77 6.17
N LYS A 242 16.53 12.47 7.31
CA LYS A 242 15.46 12.55 8.29
C LYS A 242 14.21 13.27 7.76
N GLY A 243 14.38 14.23 6.86
CA GLY A 243 13.27 14.96 6.24
C GLY A 243 12.35 14.01 5.47
N ASP A 244 12.92 13.15 4.62
CA ASP A 244 12.18 12.12 3.89
C ASP A 244 11.46 11.14 4.85
N ILE A 245 12.10 10.72 5.94
CA ILE A 245 11.46 9.85 6.94
C ILE A 245 10.28 10.54 7.63
N ASP A 246 10.43 11.82 7.99
CA ASP A 246 9.39 12.60 8.64
C ASP A 246 8.21 12.85 7.66
N GLU A 247 8.49 13.04 6.37
CA GLU A 247 7.46 13.16 5.31
C GLU A 247 6.72 11.84 5.11
N ALA A 248 7.43 10.72 5.00
CA ALA A 248 6.83 9.40 4.88
C ALA A 248 5.83 9.09 6.01
N LYS A 249 6.17 9.48 7.24
CA LYS A 249 5.29 9.33 8.40
C LYS A 249 4.14 10.31 8.40
N ARG A 250 4.32 11.50 7.83
CA ARG A 250 3.23 12.48 7.66
C ARG A 250 2.21 11.95 6.67
N ASP A 251 2.64 11.40 5.54
CA ASP A 251 1.77 10.79 4.53
C ASP A 251 0.99 9.60 5.11
N ALA A 252 1.66 8.72 5.85
CA ALA A 252 1.01 7.62 6.55
C ALA A 252 -0.08 8.10 7.54
N LYS A 253 0.01 9.34 8.02
CA LYS A 253 -0.93 9.96 8.97
C LYS A 253 -1.88 10.97 8.32
N ALA A 254 -1.73 11.25 7.02
CA ALA A 254 -2.51 12.26 6.30
C ALA A 254 -4.00 11.92 6.26
N THR A 255 -4.32 10.62 6.17
CA THR A 255 -5.67 10.11 6.41
C THR A 255 -5.87 9.99 7.92
N SER A 256 -6.45 11.00 8.54
CA SER A 256 -6.55 11.13 10.00
C SER A 256 -7.01 9.83 10.70
N LYS A 257 -6.06 9.14 11.35
CA LYS A 257 -6.26 8.05 12.33
C LYS A 257 -6.85 6.74 11.79
N THR A 258 -6.51 6.33 10.57
CA THR A 258 -6.73 4.92 10.20
C THR A 258 -5.74 4.04 10.97
N LYS A 259 -6.18 2.86 11.40
CA LYS A 259 -5.32 1.87 12.07
C LYS A 259 -4.15 1.52 11.16
N GLU A 260 -4.41 1.43 9.87
CA GLU A 260 -3.48 1.11 8.79
C GLU A 260 -2.38 2.18 8.67
N GLY A 261 -2.73 3.47 8.78
CA GLY A 261 -1.75 4.56 8.72
C GLY A 261 -0.78 4.57 9.90
N GLN A 262 -1.28 4.25 11.10
CA GLN A 262 -0.42 4.09 12.28
C GLN A 262 0.51 2.88 12.13
N VAL A 263 -0.01 1.74 11.67
CA VAL A 263 0.79 0.53 11.41
C VAL A 263 1.88 0.81 10.37
N LEU A 264 1.58 1.57 9.32
CA LEU A 264 2.57 1.99 8.33
C LEU A 264 3.64 2.90 8.94
N SER A 265 3.24 3.91 9.72
CA SER A 265 4.19 4.78 10.43
C SER A 265 5.13 3.99 11.36
N ASP A 266 4.61 2.99 12.08
CA ASP A 266 5.41 2.16 12.98
C ASP A 266 6.36 1.25 12.20
N ALA A 267 5.94 0.70 11.06
CA ALA A 267 6.79 -0.08 10.18
C ALA A 267 7.93 0.75 9.57
N ILE A 268 7.68 2.04 9.24
CA ILE A 268 8.72 2.98 8.79
C ILE A 268 9.76 3.20 9.91
N ASP A 269 9.32 3.46 11.14
CA ASP A 269 10.22 3.63 12.29
C ASP A 269 11.06 2.37 12.53
N LYS A 270 10.43 1.20 12.48
CA LYS A 270 11.11 -0.08 12.63
C LYS A 270 12.16 -0.30 11.54
N LEU A 271 11.82 -0.11 10.27
CA LEU A 271 12.76 -0.31 9.17
C LEU A 271 13.96 0.63 9.28
N ASN A 272 13.74 1.91 9.62
CA ASN A 272 14.81 2.89 9.84
C ASN A 272 15.73 2.50 11.01
N ALA A 273 15.16 2.09 12.13
CA ALA A 273 15.93 1.63 13.29
C ALA A 273 16.77 0.39 12.96
N VAL A 274 16.18 -0.60 12.28
CA VAL A 274 16.88 -1.81 11.86
C VAL A 274 18.00 -1.47 10.88
N PHE A 275 17.74 -0.66 9.85
CA PHE A 275 18.78 -0.26 8.89
C PHE A 275 19.99 0.37 9.58
N LYS A 276 19.77 1.32 10.51
CA LYS A 276 20.84 1.94 11.29
C LYS A 276 21.64 0.93 12.11
N ALA A 277 20.99 -0.11 12.64
CA ALA A 277 21.64 -1.16 13.41
C ALA A 277 22.41 -2.15 12.53
N VAL A 278 21.93 -2.43 11.31
CA VAL A 278 22.51 -3.47 10.44
C VAL A 278 23.38 -2.91 9.31
N LYS A 279 23.44 -1.60 9.09
CA LYS A 279 24.32 -1.03 8.06
C LYS A 279 25.80 -1.40 8.31
N PRO A 280 26.62 -1.49 7.23
CA PRO A 280 28.03 -1.86 7.31
C PRO A 280 28.82 -1.05 8.35
#